data_AF-A0A3N7EJ41-F1
#
_entry.id   AF-A0A3N7EJ41-F1
#
_cell.length_a   1.000
_cell.length_b   1.000
_cell.length_c   1.000
_cell.angle_alpha   90.00
_cell.angle_beta   90.00
_cell.angle_gamma   90.00
#
_symmetry.space_group_name_H-M   'P 1'
#
loop_
_entity.id
_entity.type
_entity.pdbx_description
1 polymer ?
#
loop_
_entity_poly.entity_id
_entity_poly.type
_entity_poly.pdbx_seq_one_letter_code
_entity_poly.pdbx_strand_id
1 'polypeptide(L)'
;MATDIQKLIGTSEEDDDEEMDMDVKEEDDEDEENGGKNIAAQIMAGGGGGMASNNSDNQFQHQQQFQEQVTTPAGGARRSRPLEEKERTKLRERHRRAITARILAGLRRHGNYNLRVRADINDVIAALAREAGWVVLPDGTTFPSRSQQGSRPAGGTSAAVTSSSSHLVSQQTPPASLRGVSPGYQTSVEYSTCSMKGVFMPNPSPYDLSASTQPQIPAVVGEGGEQTESNLHIGGSMDIINDKQIVDIPPIPKLPERDFAGTPFIPVYVMLPLGVINMKCELVDPDDLLKQLKVLKSANVDGIMVDCWWGIVEAHTPQEYNWSGYSRLFQMVRELKLKLQVVMSFHECGGNVGDDVCIPLPHWVAEIGRSNPDIFFTDREGRRNPECLSWGIDKERVLRGRTAVEVYFDYMRSFRAEFDECFADGIISMVEVGLGPCGELRYPSCPVKHGWRYPGIGEFQCYDQYLLKSLKKTAEARGHPFWARGPDNAGFYNSQPHETGFFCDGGDYDGYYGRFFLNWYTRILVDHGDRVLSLAKLAFEGTQIAVKVFIGGTRQPVMLLN
;
A
#
# COMPACT_ATOMS: atom_id res chain seq x y z
N MET A 1 22.79 23.54 62.54
CA MET A 1 23.00 24.96 62.91
C MET A 1 22.96 25.72 61.59
N ALA A 2 21.98 26.61 61.42
CA ALA A 2 22.15 28.07 61.61
C ALA A 2 22.83 28.70 60.37
N THR A 3 22.10 29.34 59.43
CA THR A 3 21.53 30.73 59.47
C THR A 3 22.63 31.81 59.47
N ASP A 4 22.60 32.88 58.64
CA ASP A 4 21.72 33.20 57.49
C ASP A 4 22.19 34.47 56.71
N ILE A 5 21.49 34.79 55.61
CA ILE A 5 21.15 36.15 55.09
C ILE A 5 22.22 37.26 54.98
N GLN A 6 22.52 37.65 53.71
CA GLN A 6 22.42 39.02 53.13
C GLN A 6 22.94 38.99 51.68
N LYS A 7 22.23 39.28 50.58
CA LYS A 7 20.86 39.78 50.28
C LYS A 7 20.57 41.29 50.47
N LEU A 8 20.63 42.01 49.35
CA LEU A 8 19.79 43.15 48.86
C LEU A 8 20.03 43.19 47.32
N ILE A 9 19.06 43.13 46.39
CA ILE A 9 17.82 43.90 46.15
C ILE A 9 18.13 45.32 45.64
N GLY A 10 17.61 45.78 44.50
CA GLY A 10 16.75 45.13 43.50
C GLY A 10 16.07 46.15 42.56
N THR A 11 15.06 45.71 41.78
CA THR A 11 14.14 46.50 40.90
C THR A 11 14.78 47.34 39.78
N SER A 12 14.18 47.57 38.62
CA SER A 12 12.94 47.09 37.94
C SER A 12 13.30 46.90 36.43
N GLU A 13 12.48 46.42 35.49
CA GLU A 13 11.16 46.87 35.02
C GLU A 13 10.40 45.71 34.32
N GLU A 14 9.14 45.98 33.95
CA GLU A 14 8.27 45.09 33.16
C GLU A 14 8.52 45.34 31.65
N ASP A 15 7.53 45.08 30.77
CA ASP A 15 7.55 45.13 29.29
C ASP A 15 8.04 43.86 28.56
N ASP A 16 7.37 43.36 27.51
CA ASP A 16 5.92 43.31 27.26
C ASP A 16 5.64 42.20 26.23
N ASP A 17 4.64 41.35 26.45
CA ASP A 17 4.30 40.24 25.54
C ASP A 17 3.39 40.73 24.39
N GLU A 18 3.95 41.47 23.42
CA GLU A 18 3.22 41.89 22.21
C GLU A 18 2.88 40.70 21.28
N GLU A 19 1.75 40.04 21.58
CA GLU A 19 1.07 39.13 20.65
C GLU A 19 0.53 39.93 19.45
N MET A 20 1.37 40.09 18.41
CA MET A 20 1.03 40.81 17.17
C MET A 20 -0.03 40.04 16.35
N ASP A 21 -1.29 40.24 16.72
CA ASP A 21 -2.44 39.82 15.92
C ASP A 21 -2.41 40.54 14.57
N MET A 22 -2.30 39.78 13.48
CA MET A 22 -2.25 40.33 12.13
C MET A 22 -3.64 40.23 11.50
N ASP A 23 -4.41 41.31 11.63
CA ASP A 23 -5.64 41.58 10.88
C ASP A 23 -5.46 41.27 9.39
N VAL A 24 -5.88 40.06 8.98
CA VAL A 24 -6.04 39.72 7.57
C VAL A 24 -7.36 40.34 7.14
N LYS A 25 -7.30 41.58 6.66
CA LYS A 25 -8.43 42.26 6.04
C LYS A 25 -9.12 41.33 5.05
N GLU A 26 -10.40 41.11 5.25
CA GLU A 26 -11.23 40.39 4.28
C GLU A 26 -11.50 41.32 3.09
N GLU A 27 -11.20 40.84 1.88
CA GLU A 27 -11.65 41.46 0.64
C GLU A 27 -12.93 40.72 0.25
N ASP A 28 -14.08 41.37 0.44
CA ASP A 28 -15.40 40.84 0.08
C ASP A 28 -15.62 40.95 -1.44
N ASP A 29 -15.69 39.80 -2.12
CA ASP A 29 -16.18 39.71 -3.49
C ASP A 29 -17.72 39.88 -3.50
N GLU A 30 -18.20 41.12 -3.69
CA GLU A 30 -19.64 41.42 -3.85
C GLU A 30 -20.18 40.94 -5.22
N ASP A 31 -20.74 39.74 -5.28
CA ASP A 31 -21.56 39.28 -6.43
C ASP A 31 -22.96 39.94 -6.38
N GLU A 32 -23.22 40.94 -7.24
CA GLU A 32 -24.53 41.64 -7.34
C GLU A 32 -25.68 40.73 -7.83
N GLU A 33 -26.62 40.35 -6.96
CA GLU A 33 -27.89 39.73 -7.38
C GLU A 33 -28.97 40.79 -7.73
N ASN A 34 -29.15 41.03 -9.03
CA ASN A 34 -30.02 42.09 -9.56
C ASN A 34 -31.53 41.80 -9.35
N GLY A 35 -32.23 42.69 -8.61
CA GLY A 35 -33.57 42.44 -8.05
C GLY A 35 -34.78 42.56 -9.02
N GLY A 36 -35.77 41.67 -8.83
CA GLY A 36 -36.83 41.38 -9.81
C GLY A 36 -38.31 41.61 -9.44
N LYS A 37 -38.64 42.31 -8.33
CA LYS A 37 -39.99 42.86 -7.95
C LYS A 37 -41.22 41.94 -7.89
N ASN A 38 -41.89 41.94 -6.72
CA ASN A 38 -43.34 42.05 -6.45
C ASN A 38 -43.57 41.64 -4.96
N ILE A 39 -44.05 42.45 -4.00
CA ILE A 39 -45.23 43.35 -3.94
C ILE A 39 -46.53 42.53 -4.19
N ALA A 40 -47.48 42.38 -3.25
CA ALA A 40 -47.75 43.03 -1.96
C ALA A 40 -48.44 42.11 -0.93
N ALA A 41 -48.55 42.61 0.32
CA ALA A 41 -49.71 42.53 1.23
C ALA A 41 -50.33 41.15 1.66
N GLN A 42 -50.96 40.98 2.83
CA GLN A 42 -51.01 41.68 4.13
C GLN A 42 -51.85 40.79 5.11
N ILE A 43 -52.02 41.23 6.36
CA ILE A 43 -53.01 40.79 7.37
C ILE A 43 -52.53 39.66 8.30
N MET A 44 -52.78 39.88 9.58
CA MET A 44 -52.42 39.08 10.75
C MET A 44 -53.64 38.92 11.67
N ALA A 45 -53.53 38.00 12.63
CA ALA A 45 -54.39 37.81 13.82
C ALA A 45 -55.78 37.17 13.63
N GLY A 46 -56.10 36.20 14.51
CA GLY A 46 -57.44 35.60 14.60
C GLY A 46 -57.55 34.41 15.59
N GLY A 47 -57.85 34.70 16.86
CA GLY A 47 -58.49 33.74 17.79
C GLY A 47 -57.56 32.75 18.53
N GLY A 48 -57.52 32.85 19.87
CA GLY A 48 -56.86 31.88 20.74
C GLY A 48 -57.83 30.98 21.52
N GLY A 49 -57.27 30.10 22.35
CA GLY A 49 -57.98 29.11 23.17
C GLY A 49 -57.95 27.69 22.58
N GLY A 50 -57.95 26.61 23.37
CA GLY A 50 -57.83 26.56 24.83
C GLY A 50 -58.32 25.23 25.43
N MET A 51 -57.50 24.62 26.29
CA MET A 51 -57.79 23.49 27.19
C MET A 51 -57.94 22.06 26.63
N ALA A 52 -57.23 21.16 27.31
CA ALA A 52 -57.66 19.83 27.78
C ALA A 52 -57.65 18.58 26.86
N SER A 53 -56.59 17.77 27.08
CA SER A 53 -56.69 16.40 27.61
C SER A 53 -56.77 15.16 26.69
N ASN A 54 -56.07 14.13 27.18
CA ASN A 54 -56.32 12.69 27.07
C ASN A 54 -55.94 11.87 25.81
N ASN A 55 -54.73 11.31 25.89
CA ASN A 55 -54.50 9.87 26.17
C ASN A 55 -54.37 8.84 25.02
N SER A 56 -53.43 7.91 25.26
CA SER A 56 -53.38 6.50 24.80
C SER A 56 -53.46 6.16 23.31
N ASP A 57 -52.29 5.78 22.79
CA ASP A 57 -51.96 4.45 22.26
C ASP A 57 -52.61 3.86 20.98
N ASN A 58 -51.68 3.49 20.10
CA ASN A 58 -51.62 2.24 19.33
C ASN A 58 -52.56 1.99 18.13
N GLN A 59 -51.88 1.83 16.99
CA GLN A 59 -51.98 0.66 16.10
C GLN A 59 -53.29 0.46 15.32
N PHE A 60 -53.23 0.62 14.00
CA PHE A 60 -53.50 -0.51 13.08
C PHE A 60 -52.83 -0.32 11.72
N GLN A 61 -52.70 -1.42 10.97
CA GLN A 61 -52.08 -1.46 9.64
C GLN A 61 -53.01 -0.86 8.58
N HIS A 62 -52.45 -0.27 7.53
CA HIS A 62 -52.92 -0.64 6.19
C HIS A 62 -51.83 -0.67 5.12
N GLN A 63 -52.07 -1.56 4.16
CA GLN A 63 -51.23 -1.94 3.03
C GLN A 63 -51.93 -1.52 1.75
N GLN A 64 -51.22 -0.85 0.83
CA GLN A 64 -51.43 -1.04 -0.62
C GLN A 64 -50.34 -0.37 -1.47
N GLN A 65 -50.11 -0.95 -2.64
CA GLN A 65 -49.26 -0.43 -3.72
C GLN A 65 -50.17 0.10 -4.83
N PHE A 66 -49.71 1.12 -5.56
CA PHE A 66 -49.86 1.35 -7.01
C PHE A 66 -49.08 2.65 -7.33
N GLN A 67 -48.43 2.93 -8.46
CA GLN A 67 -47.77 2.20 -9.56
C GLN A 67 -47.67 3.25 -10.69
N GLU A 68 -46.44 3.59 -11.11
CA GLU A 68 -46.13 4.30 -12.38
C GLU A 68 -46.69 5.76 -12.53
N GLN A 69 -46.25 6.61 -13.47
CA GLN A 69 -45.43 6.39 -14.68
C GLN A 69 -44.48 7.56 -15.03
N VAL A 70 -43.60 7.33 -16.01
CA VAL A 70 -42.43 8.12 -16.48
C VAL A 70 -42.72 9.55 -16.97
N THR A 71 -41.82 10.51 -16.70
CA THR A 71 -41.48 11.64 -17.62
C THR A 71 -40.03 12.15 -17.46
N THR A 72 -39.47 12.65 -18.57
CA THR A 72 -38.20 13.40 -18.75
C THR A 72 -38.31 14.17 -20.09
N PRO A 73 -37.51 15.21 -20.43
CA PRO A 73 -36.17 15.53 -19.92
C PRO A 73 -35.89 17.05 -19.65
N ALA A 74 -34.60 17.35 -19.42
CA ALA A 74 -33.92 18.66 -19.49
C ALA A 74 -34.10 19.66 -18.32
N GLY A 75 -33.01 20.38 -18.00
CA GLY A 75 -32.92 21.35 -16.90
C GLY A 75 -31.66 21.16 -16.06
N GLY A 76 -30.53 21.73 -16.47
CA GLY A 76 -29.24 21.51 -15.80
C GLY A 76 -29.04 22.38 -14.56
N ALA A 77 -29.12 21.79 -13.37
CA ALA A 77 -28.69 22.42 -12.11
C ALA A 77 -27.37 21.80 -11.63
N ARG A 78 -26.32 22.63 -11.45
CA ARG A 78 -25.09 22.21 -10.77
C ARG A 78 -25.45 21.89 -9.31
N ARG A 79 -25.35 20.62 -8.90
CA ARG A 79 -25.44 20.27 -7.46
C ARG A 79 -24.31 20.95 -6.72
N SER A 80 -24.63 21.91 -5.87
CA SER A 80 -23.71 22.50 -4.90
C SER A 80 -23.20 21.40 -3.97
N ARG A 81 -21.88 21.39 -3.72
CA ARG A 81 -21.30 20.53 -2.68
C ARG A 81 -21.76 21.01 -1.31
N PRO A 82 -21.90 20.11 -0.31
CA PRO A 82 -22.26 20.51 1.05
C PRO A 82 -21.35 21.63 1.58
N LEU A 83 -21.93 22.61 2.27
CA LEU A 83 -21.18 23.78 2.76
C LEU A 83 -20.01 23.37 3.67
N GLU A 84 -20.24 22.38 4.53
CA GLU A 84 -19.22 21.76 5.40
C GLU A 84 -18.03 21.19 4.61
N GLU A 85 -18.23 20.64 3.41
CA GLU A 85 -17.15 20.14 2.55
C GLU A 85 -16.33 21.29 1.97
N LYS A 86 -17.01 22.38 1.57
CA LYS A 86 -16.38 23.63 1.08
C LYS A 86 -15.55 24.27 2.19
N GLU A 87 -16.06 24.31 3.43
CA GLU A 87 -15.37 24.87 4.59
C GLU A 87 -14.21 24.00 5.07
N ARG A 88 -14.38 22.68 5.19
CA ARG A 88 -13.26 21.76 5.47
C ARG A 88 -12.15 21.90 4.42
N THR A 89 -12.50 22.20 3.18
CA THR A 89 -11.54 22.44 2.09
C THR A 89 -10.85 23.80 2.22
N LYS A 90 -11.58 24.88 2.52
CA LYS A 90 -11.00 26.19 2.90
C LYS A 90 -10.02 26.05 4.07
N LEU A 91 -10.36 25.28 5.11
CA LEU A 91 -9.54 25.09 6.30
C LEU A 91 -8.25 24.32 5.99
N ARG A 92 -8.31 23.23 5.22
CA ARG A 92 -7.11 22.50 4.76
C ARG A 92 -6.17 23.40 3.96
N GLU A 93 -6.71 24.24 3.08
CA GLU A 93 -5.92 25.17 2.27
C GLU A 93 -5.30 26.32 3.10
N ARG A 94 -6.05 26.90 4.06
CA ARG A 94 -5.51 27.86 5.04
C ARG A 94 -4.36 27.23 5.84
N HIS A 95 -4.52 26.00 6.33
CA HIS A 95 -3.48 25.27 7.08
C HIS A 95 -2.24 24.97 6.23
N ARG A 96 -2.43 24.52 4.98
CA ARG A 96 -1.33 24.27 4.02
C ARG A 96 -0.51 25.55 3.78
N ARG A 97 -1.18 26.67 3.51
CA ARG A 97 -0.54 27.99 3.32
C ARG A 97 0.24 28.43 4.57
N ALA A 98 -0.32 28.26 5.77
CA ALA A 98 0.33 28.60 7.02
C ALA A 98 1.62 27.78 7.28
N ILE A 99 1.60 26.47 6.98
CA ILE A 99 2.81 25.62 7.06
C ILE A 99 3.87 26.09 6.07
N THR A 100 3.50 26.29 4.80
CA THR A 100 4.42 26.75 3.75
C THR A 100 5.04 28.11 4.10
N ALA A 101 4.26 29.05 4.61
CA ALA A 101 4.75 30.35 5.06
C ALA A 101 5.75 30.23 6.22
N ARG A 102 5.48 29.38 7.23
CA ARG A 102 6.41 29.13 8.36
C ARG A 102 7.72 28.50 7.90
N ILE A 103 7.68 27.57 6.96
CA ILE A 103 8.89 26.95 6.38
C ILE A 103 9.72 27.99 5.62
N LEU A 104 9.10 28.79 4.75
CA LEU A 104 9.80 29.82 3.98
C LEU A 104 10.37 30.94 4.86
N ALA A 105 9.66 31.34 5.93
CA ALA A 105 10.16 32.29 6.92
C ALA A 105 11.37 31.72 7.68
N GLY A 106 11.35 30.43 8.06
CA GLY A 106 12.48 29.74 8.68
C GLY A 106 13.69 29.66 7.75
N LEU A 107 13.49 29.25 6.49
CA LEU A 107 14.54 29.20 5.46
C LEU A 107 15.16 30.58 5.20
N ARG A 108 14.34 31.64 5.14
CA ARG A 108 14.83 33.02 5.01
C ARG A 108 15.62 33.52 6.23
N ARG A 109 15.27 33.07 7.44
CA ARG A 109 15.94 33.46 8.69
C ARG A 109 17.23 32.68 8.95
N HIS A 110 17.32 31.42 8.51
CA HIS A 110 18.39 30.50 8.93
C HIS A 110 19.13 29.77 7.80
N GLY A 111 18.66 29.80 6.55
CA GLY A 111 19.22 29.03 5.43
C GLY A 111 20.48 29.62 4.79
N ASN A 112 21.15 30.60 5.40
CA ASN A 112 22.35 31.28 4.90
C ASN A 112 22.27 31.88 3.47
N TYR A 113 21.09 31.96 2.88
CA TYR A 113 20.86 32.61 1.59
C TYR A 113 21.21 34.10 1.65
N ASN A 114 22.05 34.59 0.72
CA ASN A 114 22.39 36.01 0.61
C ASN A 114 21.24 36.82 -0.01
N LEU A 115 20.18 37.02 0.78
CA LEU A 115 18.93 37.68 0.41
C LEU A 115 18.88 39.11 0.91
N ARG A 116 18.11 39.95 0.22
CA ARG A 116 17.80 41.32 0.67
C ARG A 116 16.96 41.26 1.95
N VAL A 117 17.12 42.25 2.84
CA VAL A 117 16.33 42.36 4.08
C VAL A 117 14.82 42.30 3.82
N ARG A 118 14.36 42.85 2.69
CA ARG A 118 12.97 42.81 2.19
C ARG A 118 12.76 41.90 0.97
N ALA A 119 13.51 40.81 0.84
CA ALA A 119 13.27 39.77 -0.16
C ALA A 119 11.82 39.22 -0.07
N ASP A 120 11.26 38.70 -1.15
CA ASP A 120 9.93 38.07 -1.15
C ASP A 120 10.00 36.53 -1.00
N ILE A 121 8.91 35.82 -1.29
CA ILE A 121 8.87 34.35 -1.28
C ILE A 121 9.60 33.78 -2.52
N ASN A 122 9.51 34.44 -3.66
CA ASN A 122 10.12 34.01 -4.92
C ASN A 122 11.65 34.11 -4.86
N ASP A 123 12.18 35.14 -4.21
CA ASP A 123 13.61 35.30 -3.89
C ASP A 123 14.15 34.09 -3.09
N VAL A 124 13.41 33.62 -2.09
CA VAL A 124 13.78 32.45 -1.25
C VAL A 124 13.75 31.17 -2.09
N ILE A 125 12.68 30.96 -2.87
CA ILE A 125 12.56 29.79 -3.76
C ILE A 125 13.66 29.79 -4.83
N ALA A 126 13.98 30.94 -5.40
CA ALA A 126 15.06 31.11 -6.37
C ALA A 126 16.45 30.84 -5.75
N ALA A 127 16.67 31.18 -4.48
CA ALA A 127 17.90 30.86 -3.77
C ALA A 127 18.03 29.36 -3.47
N LEU A 128 16.97 28.72 -2.97
CA LEU A 128 16.89 27.28 -2.76
C LEU A 128 17.09 26.48 -4.06
N ALA A 129 16.48 26.91 -5.18
CA ALA A 129 16.66 26.27 -6.47
C ALA A 129 18.12 26.37 -6.98
N ARG A 130 18.79 27.51 -6.76
CA ARG A 130 20.23 27.68 -7.07
C ARG A 130 21.13 26.79 -6.21
N GLU A 131 20.82 26.64 -4.92
CA GLU A 131 21.51 25.68 -4.04
C GLU A 131 21.30 24.23 -4.50
N ALA A 132 20.08 23.89 -4.95
CA ALA A 132 19.74 22.59 -5.54
C ALA A 132 20.29 22.37 -6.98
N GLY A 133 21.20 23.23 -7.46
CA GLY A 133 21.87 23.05 -8.75
C GLY A 133 21.09 23.50 -10.00
N TRP A 134 20.02 24.27 -9.84
CA TRP A 134 19.27 24.85 -10.96
C TRP A 134 19.79 26.24 -11.31
N VAL A 135 19.83 26.54 -12.60
CA VAL A 135 19.96 27.92 -13.09
C VAL A 135 18.60 28.58 -12.95
N VAL A 136 18.57 29.76 -12.34
CA VAL A 136 17.36 30.58 -12.17
C VAL A 136 17.62 31.95 -12.78
N LEU A 137 16.86 32.30 -13.81
CA LEU A 137 16.97 33.56 -14.53
C LEU A 137 16.21 34.70 -13.82
N PRO A 138 16.50 35.99 -14.13
CA PRO A 138 15.85 37.14 -13.49
C PRO A 138 14.34 37.29 -13.76
N ASP A 139 13.81 36.57 -14.74
CA ASP A 139 12.38 36.48 -15.08
C ASP A 139 11.64 35.36 -14.31
N GLY A 140 12.36 34.59 -13.49
CA GLY A 140 11.85 33.43 -12.76
C GLY A 140 11.97 32.10 -13.51
N THR A 141 12.44 32.08 -14.76
CA THR A 141 12.61 30.85 -15.54
C THR A 141 13.72 29.97 -14.95
N THR A 142 13.44 28.68 -14.73
CA THR A 142 14.39 27.72 -14.12
C THR A 142 14.74 26.57 -15.07
N PHE A 143 16.00 26.10 -15.02
CA PHE A 143 16.43 24.89 -15.73
C PHE A 143 17.64 24.20 -15.07
N PRO A 144 17.85 22.88 -15.28
CA PRO A 144 18.96 22.16 -14.65
C PRO A 144 20.33 22.64 -15.14
N SER A 145 21.30 22.80 -14.23
CA SER A 145 22.68 23.17 -14.61
C SER A 145 23.40 22.00 -15.28
N ARG A 146 23.72 22.14 -16.58
CA ARG A 146 24.17 21.02 -17.44
C ARG A 146 25.70 20.92 -17.57
N SER A 147 26.41 20.62 -16.48
CA SER A 147 27.85 20.26 -16.57
C SER A 147 28.44 19.51 -15.36
N GLN A 148 28.40 18.18 -15.41
CA GLN A 148 29.46 17.31 -14.84
C GLN A 148 29.95 16.31 -15.90
N GLN A 149 30.66 16.81 -16.91
CA GLN A 149 31.63 16.02 -17.68
C GLN A 149 32.92 16.84 -17.75
N GLY A 150 34.05 16.18 -17.49
CA GLY A 150 35.30 16.84 -17.12
C GLY A 150 36.03 17.53 -18.28
N SER A 151 36.79 18.57 -17.96
CA SER A 151 37.64 19.30 -18.90
C SER A 151 39.13 19.16 -18.55
N ARG A 152 39.93 18.70 -19.51
CA ARG A 152 41.36 19.05 -19.65
C ARG A 152 41.59 19.66 -21.04
N PRO A 153 42.55 20.57 -21.21
CA PRO A 153 42.43 21.62 -22.23
C PRO A 153 43.11 21.33 -23.58
N ALA A 154 42.45 21.87 -24.62
CA ALA A 154 42.99 22.57 -25.79
C ALA A 154 43.90 21.86 -26.82
N GLY A 155 43.48 21.98 -28.08
CA GLY A 155 44.25 21.66 -29.31
C GLY A 155 43.44 20.81 -30.28
N GLY A 156 43.18 21.20 -31.54
CA GLY A 156 43.44 22.48 -32.21
C GLY A 156 43.22 22.37 -33.74
N THR A 157 43.07 23.51 -34.43
CA THR A 157 42.85 23.65 -35.91
C THR A 157 41.45 23.23 -36.43
N SER A 158 41.20 23.41 -37.73
CA SER A 158 39.94 24.00 -38.22
C SER A 158 39.37 23.39 -39.53
N ALA A 159 38.15 23.83 -39.91
CA ALA A 159 37.45 23.66 -41.20
C ALA A 159 36.81 22.27 -41.49
N ALA A 160 35.79 22.12 -42.35
CA ALA A 160 34.69 23.02 -42.75
C ALA A 160 33.59 22.25 -43.55
N VAL A 161 32.39 22.84 -43.64
CA VAL A 161 31.29 22.66 -44.64
C VAL A 161 30.59 21.30 -44.92
N THR A 162 29.27 21.42 -45.14
CA THR A 162 28.35 20.64 -46.02
C THR A 162 28.05 19.13 -45.78
N SER A 163 26.93 18.90 -45.08
CA SER A 163 25.63 18.37 -45.60
C SER A 163 25.53 17.16 -46.56
N SER A 164 24.48 16.35 -46.29
CA SER A 164 23.63 15.60 -47.24
C SER A 164 24.03 14.20 -47.77
N SER A 165 23.45 13.17 -47.13
CA SER A 165 22.49 12.20 -47.72
C SER A 165 22.85 11.26 -48.90
N SER A 166 22.79 9.95 -48.61
CA SER A 166 21.91 8.95 -49.27
C SER A 166 22.46 7.83 -50.20
N HIS A 167 21.80 6.66 -50.05
CA HIS A 167 21.47 5.60 -51.03
C HIS A 167 22.50 4.64 -51.71
N LEU A 168 22.44 3.38 -51.24
CA LEU A 168 22.08 2.14 -52.00
C LEU A 168 23.11 1.33 -52.87
N VAL A 169 23.21 0.03 -52.52
CA VAL A 169 22.97 -1.19 -53.34
C VAL A 169 24.13 -2.12 -53.86
N SER A 170 23.97 -3.41 -53.49
CA SER A 170 24.36 -4.72 -54.08
C SER A 170 25.78 -5.08 -54.58
N GLN A 171 26.30 -6.18 -54.01
CA GLN A 171 26.47 -7.53 -54.62
C GLN A 171 26.79 -8.53 -53.45
N GLN A 172 26.24 -9.73 -53.25
CA GLN A 172 26.02 -10.94 -54.08
C GLN A 172 27.35 -11.54 -54.63
N THR A 173 27.71 -12.81 -54.44
CA THR A 173 27.00 -14.04 -53.96
C THR A 173 27.99 -15.07 -53.32
N PRO A 174 27.53 -16.20 -52.72
CA PRO A 174 28.36 -17.24 -52.02
C PRO A 174 28.81 -18.36 -53.03
N PRO A 175 29.12 -19.65 -52.69
CA PRO A 175 29.18 -20.38 -51.40
C PRO A 175 30.31 -21.42 -51.19
N ALA A 176 30.35 -22.04 -50.00
CA ALA A 176 30.75 -23.44 -49.78
C ALA A 176 30.10 -23.98 -48.49
N SER A 177 29.92 -25.31 -48.36
CA SER A 177 29.25 -25.95 -47.21
C SER A 177 29.69 -27.42 -47.05
N LEU A 178 29.70 -27.93 -45.80
CA LEU A 178 29.13 -29.22 -45.34
C LEU A 178 29.90 -29.82 -44.14
N ARG A 179 29.13 -30.45 -43.22
CA ARG A 179 29.41 -31.60 -42.30
C ARG A 179 30.84 -31.80 -41.73
N GLY A 180 31.03 -32.17 -40.46
CA GLY A 180 30.09 -32.63 -39.41
C GLY A 180 30.75 -33.72 -38.54
N VAL A 181 29.94 -34.41 -37.70
CA VAL A 181 30.30 -35.51 -36.77
C VAL A 181 30.88 -35.09 -35.40
N SER A 182 30.12 -35.44 -34.36
CA SER A 182 30.58 -35.76 -32.98
C SER A 182 30.41 -37.28 -32.79
N PRO A 183 31.08 -37.96 -31.83
CA PRO A 183 30.68 -37.86 -30.43
C PRO A 183 31.83 -37.99 -29.39
N GLY A 184 31.52 -37.76 -28.12
CA GLY A 184 32.44 -37.99 -26.99
C GLY A 184 31.77 -37.81 -25.63
N TYR A 185 31.06 -38.84 -25.15
CA TYR A 185 30.53 -38.87 -23.79
C TYR A 185 31.60 -39.31 -22.79
N GLN A 186 31.80 -38.55 -21.71
CA GLN A 186 32.02 -39.11 -20.38
C GLN A 186 31.25 -38.29 -19.34
N THR A 187 30.60 -38.99 -18.42
CA THR A 187 29.79 -38.41 -17.35
C THR A 187 30.55 -38.54 -16.03
N SER A 188 30.65 -37.45 -15.28
CA SER A 188 30.92 -37.51 -13.84
C SER A 188 29.86 -36.70 -13.11
N VAL A 189 29.28 -37.27 -12.05
CA VAL A 189 28.25 -36.64 -11.23
C VAL A 189 28.86 -36.40 -9.86
N GLU A 190 28.86 -35.15 -9.40
CA GLU A 190 29.32 -34.80 -8.06
C GLU A 190 28.29 -33.87 -7.40
N TYR A 191 27.81 -34.26 -6.22
CA TYR A 191 26.70 -33.59 -5.52
C TYR A 191 27.18 -32.32 -4.81
N SER A 192 26.99 -31.16 -5.43
CA SER A 192 27.17 -29.86 -4.77
C SER A 192 25.96 -29.48 -3.94
N THR A 193 25.98 -29.81 -2.64
CA THR A 193 24.99 -29.32 -1.67
C THR A 193 25.11 -27.80 -1.49
N CYS A 194 23.98 -27.10 -1.55
CA CYS A 194 23.93 -25.64 -1.44
C CYS A 194 24.18 -25.15 0.00
N SER A 195 25.45 -24.90 0.33
CA SER A 195 25.83 -24.29 1.61
C SER A 195 25.39 -22.82 1.68
N MET A 196 24.36 -22.52 2.47
CA MET A 196 24.04 -21.15 2.86
C MET A 196 25.17 -20.61 3.76
N LYS A 197 25.88 -19.58 3.28
CA LYS A 197 26.87 -18.85 4.10
C LYS A 197 26.15 -18.06 5.18
N GLY A 198 26.15 -18.60 6.40
CA GLY A 198 25.57 -17.94 7.57
C GLY A 198 26.30 -16.65 7.97
N VAL A 199 25.55 -15.70 8.50
CA VAL A 199 26.09 -14.54 9.23
C VAL A 199 26.56 -15.00 10.62
N PHE A 200 27.64 -14.38 11.12
CA PHE A 200 28.27 -14.73 12.39
C PHE A 200 27.31 -14.67 13.59
N MET A 201 27.41 -15.67 14.48
CA MET A 201 26.85 -15.66 15.83
C MET A 201 27.95 -16.05 16.84
N PRO A 202 27.97 -15.51 18.07
CA PRO A 202 28.99 -15.86 19.07
C PRO A 202 28.81 -17.28 19.63
N ASN A 203 29.92 -17.97 19.90
CA ASN A 203 29.91 -19.27 20.59
C ASN A 203 29.61 -19.13 22.09
N PRO A 204 28.83 -20.05 22.70
CA PRO A 204 28.82 -20.23 24.15
C PRO A 204 30.11 -20.89 24.66
N SER A 205 30.43 -20.68 25.95
CA SER A 205 31.63 -21.20 26.63
C SER A 205 31.40 -22.62 27.20
N PRO A 206 32.41 -23.53 27.22
CA PRO A 206 32.20 -24.95 27.54
C PRO A 206 32.38 -25.32 29.03
N TYR A 207 31.30 -25.24 29.80
CA TYR A 207 31.04 -25.98 31.06
C TYR A 207 29.52 -26.27 31.08
N ASP A 208 28.96 -27.43 31.46
CA ASP A 208 29.48 -28.59 32.22
C ASP A 208 29.14 -29.95 31.56
N LEU A 209 29.66 -31.06 32.13
CA LEU A 209 29.36 -32.45 31.76
C LEU A 209 28.70 -33.23 32.91
N SER A 210 27.47 -33.73 32.70
CA SER A 210 26.85 -34.93 33.35
C SER A 210 25.35 -35.01 33.00
N ALA A 211 24.64 -36.14 33.05
CA ALA A 211 24.99 -37.55 32.84
C ALA A 211 23.68 -38.32 32.48
N SER A 212 23.78 -39.62 32.13
CA SER A 212 22.70 -40.62 31.89
C SER A 212 21.36 -40.38 32.62
N THR A 213 20.19 -40.72 32.05
CA THR A 213 19.75 -42.13 31.87
C THR A 213 18.53 -42.26 30.92
N GLN A 214 18.41 -43.39 30.23
CA GLN A 214 17.26 -43.79 29.39
C GLN A 214 16.42 -44.89 30.07
N PRO A 215 15.08 -44.88 29.94
CA PRO A 215 14.26 -46.09 30.07
C PRO A 215 13.51 -46.47 28.78
N GLN A 216 13.40 -47.78 28.52
CA GLN A 216 12.56 -48.41 27.49
C GLN A 216 11.31 -49.02 28.15
N ILE A 217 10.18 -49.09 27.43
CA ILE A 217 9.00 -49.90 27.82
C ILE A 217 8.47 -50.64 26.56
N PRO A 218 8.14 -51.95 26.64
CA PRO A 218 7.89 -52.79 25.45
C PRO A 218 6.41 -52.94 25.06
N ALA A 219 6.16 -53.56 23.90
CA ALA A 219 4.84 -53.88 23.37
C ALA A 219 4.26 -55.21 23.88
N VAL A 220 2.93 -55.37 23.77
CA VAL A 220 2.16 -56.60 24.01
C VAL A 220 1.13 -56.79 22.88
N VAL A 221 0.81 -58.04 22.54
CA VAL A 221 -0.06 -58.45 21.42
C VAL A 221 -1.37 -59.06 21.95
N GLY A 222 -2.48 -58.92 21.20
CA GLY A 222 -3.74 -59.66 21.42
C GLY A 222 -4.69 -59.54 20.23
N GLU A 223 -5.27 -60.67 19.80
CA GLU A 223 -6.20 -60.78 18.65
C GLU A 223 -7.67 -61.02 19.09
N GLY A 224 -8.63 -60.78 18.19
CA GLY A 224 -9.74 -61.73 17.98
C GLY A 224 -11.20 -61.26 18.08
N GLY A 225 -11.83 -61.00 16.92
CA GLY A 225 -13.30 -61.02 16.67
C GLY A 225 -14.11 -59.77 17.11
N GLU A 226 -14.90 -59.09 16.26
CA GLU A 226 -16.08 -59.49 15.46
C GLU A 226 -17.36 -59.73 16.31
N GLN A 227 -18.55 -59.15 16.05
CA GLN A 227 -19.01 -58.18 15.02
C GLN A 227 -19.68 -56.94 15.73
N THR A 228 -20.57 -56.06 15.21
CA THR A 228 -21.44 -55.99 14.01
C THR A 228 -21.86 -54.52 13.70
N GLU A 229 -22.77 -54.34 12.73
CA GLU A 229 -23.62 -53.18 12.35
C GLU A 229 -24.01 -52.16 13.46
N SER A 230 -24.27 -50.86 13.18
CA SER A 230 -24.28 -50.08 11.91
C SER A 230 -24.29 -48.54 12.17
N ASN A 231 -24.23 -47.74 11.08
CA ASN A 231 -24.48 -46.28 10.94
C ASN A 231 -23.27 -45.32 10.85
N LEU A 232 -22.84 -45.09 9.60
CA LEU A 232 -22.57 -43.78 8.98
C LEU A 232 -22.09 -42.61 9.89
N HIS A 233 -20.79 -42.34 9.86
CA HIS A 233 -20.20 -40.99 9.92
C HIS A 233 -18.94 -40.98 9.05
N ILE A 234 -18.91 -40.21 7.95
CA ILE A 234 -17.70 -40.06 7.12
C ILE A 234 -17.05 -38.71 7.41
N GLY A 235 -15.99 -38.75 8.20
CA GLY A 235 -14.99 -37.70 8.30
C GLY A 235 -13.59 -38.31 8.21
N GLY A 236 -12.95 -38.23 7.04
CA GLY A 236 -11.50 -38.40 6.93
C GLY A 236 -10.85 -37.07 7.33
N SER A 237 -9.94 -36.99 8.31
CA SER A 237 -8.75 -37.81 8.55
C SER A 237 -7.78 -37.73 7.36
N MET A 238 -6.71 -36.96 7.54
CA MET A 238 -5.59 -36.89 6.60
C MET A 238 -4.62 -38.02 6.92
N ASP A 239 -4.75 -39.14 6.20
CA ASP A 239 -3.77 -40.23 6.27
C ASP A 239 -2.63 -40.05 5.26
N ILE A 240 -1.47 -40.60 5.62
CA ILE A 240 -0.18 -40.34 4.99
C ILE A 240 -0.12 -40.94 3.59
N ILE A 241 0.09 -40.09 2.56
CA ILE A 241 0.38 -40.57 1.20
C ILE A 241 1.83 -41.06 1.15
N ASN A 242 1.97 -42.32 0.71
CA ASN A 242 3.20 -43.09 0.66
C ASN A 242 4.13 -42.64 -0.48
N ASP A 243 5.42 -42.47 -0.21
CA ASP A 243 6.47 -42.21 -1.21
C ASP A 243 6.64 -43.40 -2.18
N LYS A 244 5.97 -43.37 -3.35
CA LYS A 244 6.38 -44.02 -4.63
C LYS A 244 5.39 -43.81 -5.79
N GLN A 245 5.48 -42.64 -6.44
CA GLN A 245 5.39 -42.51 -7.91
C GLN A 245 5.66 -41.05 -8.33
N ILE A 246 6.90 -40.77 -8.73
CA ILE A 246 7.21 -39.55 -9.48
C ILE A 246 6.95 -39.89 -10.96
N VAL A 247 5.94 -39.25 -11.54
CA VAL A 247 5.73 -39.23 -12.99
C VAL A 247 6.45 -37.99 -13.53
N ASP A 248 7.21 -38.13 -14.61
CA ASP A 248 8.02 -37.05 -15.17
C ASP A 248 7.17 -35.85 -15.62
N ILE A 249 7.14 -34.80 -14.80
CA ILE A 249 6.66 -33.47 -15.21
C ILE A 249 7.76 -32.85 -16.07
N PRO A 250 7.50 -32.47 -17.34
CA PRO A 250 8.52 -31.85 -18.18
C PRO A 250 8.98 -30.51 -17.57
N PRO A 251 10.25 -30.10 -17.76
CA PRO A 251 10.76 -28.90 -17.10
C PRO A 251 9.96 -27.66 -17.49
N ILE A 252 9.34 -27.00 -16.48
CA ILE A 252 8.75 -25.67 -16.66
C ILE A 252 9.84 -24.75 -17.24
N PRO A 253 9.59 -24.06 -18.36
CA PRO A 253 10.56 -23.14 -18.93
C PRO A 253 10.93 -22.10 -17.87
N LYS A 254 12.22 -22.06 -17.49
CA LYS A 254 12.72 -21.02 -16.58
C LYS A 254 12.44 -19.66 -17.22
N LEU A 255 11.58 -18.87 -16.59
CA LEU A 255 11.40 -17.47 -16.98
C LEU A 255 12.77 -16.80 -16.99
N PRO A 256 13.09 -15.95 -18.00
CA PRO A 256 14.35 -15.25 -18.05
C PRO A 256 14.54 -14.41 -16.79
N GLU A 257 15.44 -14.86 -15.93
CA GLU A 257 15.83 -14.14 -14.72
C GLU A 257 16.31 -12.74 -15.14
N ARG A 258 15.75 -11.69 -14.53
CA ARG A 258 16.08 -10.29 -14.83
C ARG A 258 17.42 -9.89 -14.22
N ASP A 259 18.47 -10.63 -14.58
CA ASP A 259 19.84 -10.19 -14.36
C ASP A 259 20.14 -9.04 -15.33
N PHE A 260 19.95 -7.81 -14.84
CA PHE A 260 20.35 -6.61 -15.57
C PHE A 260 21.87 -6.39 -15.52
N ALA A 261 22.65 -7.16 -14.75
CA ALA A 261 24.10 -7.04 -14.76
C ALA A 261 24.67 -7.38 -16.14
N GLY A 262 25.58 -6.53 -16.63
CA GLY A 262 26.08 -6.63 -18.00
C GLY A 262 25.16 -6.04 -19.08
N THR A 263 23.93 -5.65 -18.75
CA THR A 263 23.08 -4.86 -19.64
C THR A 263 23.18 -3.36 -19.29
N PRO A 264 23.25 -2.45 -20.28
CA PRO A 264 23.22 -1.00 -20.04
C PRO A 264 21.79 -0.44 -19.93
N PHE A 265 20.76 -1.31 -19.88
CA PHE A 265 19.36 -0.93 -20.04
C PHE A 265 18.51 -1.39 -18.85
N ILE A 266 17.95 -0.42 -18.14
CA ILE A 266 16.97 -0.64 -17.07
C ILE A 266 15.63 -0.13 -17.62
N PRO A 267 14.59 -0.99 -17.74
CA PRO A 267 13.33 -0.59 -18.34
C PRO A 267 12.56 0.38 -17.42
N VAL A 268 12.04 1.45 -18.01
CA VAL A 268 11.35 2.51 -17.27
C VAL A 268 9.83 2.36 -17.45
N TYR A 269 9.12 2.32 -16.33
CA TYR A 269 7.67 2.27 -16.26
C TYR A 269 7.15 3.49 -15.50
N VAL A 270 6.01 4.03 -15.91
CA VAL A 270 5.38 5.19 -15.26
C VAL A 270 4.07 4.75 -14.59
N MET A 271 3.92 5.03 -13.30
CA MET A 271 2.68 4.80 -12.56
C MET A 271 1.59 5.76 -13.05
N LEU A 272 0.40 5.25 -13.36
CA LEU A 272 -0.76 6.06 -13.72
C LEU A 272 -1.36 6.73 -12.46
N PRO A 273 -2.15 7.81 -12.60
CA PRO A 273 -2.88 8.41 -11.49
C PRO A 273 -3.80 7.39 -10.81
N LEU A 274 -3.83 7.40 -9.47
CA LEU A 274 -4.56 6.42 -8.65
C LEU A 274 -6.06 6.34 -9.02
N GLY A 275 -6.65 7.49 -9.38
CA GLY A 275 -8.04 7.62 -9.83
C GLY A 275 -8.28 7.46 -11.33
N VAL A 276 -7.36 6.86 -12.11
CA VAL A 276 -7.53 6.67 -13.57
C VAL A 276 -8.77 5.84 -13.92
N ILE A 277 -9.17 4.91 -13.04
CA ILE A 277 -10.46 4.23 -13.07
C ILE A 277 -11.33 4.76 -11.92
N ASN A 278 -12.58 5.10 -12.20
CA ASN A 278 -13.51 5.62 -11.19
C ASN A 278 -14.25 4.51 -10.41
N MET A 279 -14.99 4.88 -9.35
CA MET A 279 -15.73 3.97 -8.46
C MET A 279 -16.86 3.13 -9.11
N LYS A 280 -17.13 3.28 -10.42
CA LYS A 280 -18.04 2.41 -11.19
C LYS A 280 -17.29 1.47 -12.15
N CYS A 281 -15.96 1.49 -12.12
CA CYS A 281 -15.08 0.91 -13.14
C CYS A 281 -15.22 1.57 -14.53
N GLU A 282 -15.43 2.89 -14.60
CA GLU A 282 -15.33 3.66 -15.86
C GLU A 282 -13.92 4.30 -15.96
N LEU A 283 -13.32 4.30 -17.16
CA LEU A 283 -12.05 4.97 -17.45
C LEU A 283 -12.22 6.49 -17.50
N VAL A 284 -11.45 7.24 -16.70
CA VAL A 284 -11.53 8.71 -16.62
C VAL A 284 -10.78 9.36 -17.79
N ASP A 285 -11.40 10.39 -18.39
CA ASP A 285 -10.87 11.24 -19.45
C ASP A 285 -10.01 10.52 -20.51
N PRO A 286 -10.54 9.47 -21.18
CA PRO A 286 -9.77 8.57 -22.04
C PRO A 286 -9.07 9.27 -23.19
N ASP A 287 -9.65 10.35 -23.73
CA ASP A 287 -9.04 11.14 -24.79
C ASP A 287 -7.78 11.89 -24.33
N ASP A 288 -7.73 12.35 -23.06
CA ASP A 288 -6.53 13.00 -22.53
C ASP A 288 -5.47 11.99 -22.10
N LEU A 289 -5.88 10.91 -21.42
CA LEU A 289 -4.99 9.80 -21.11
C LEU A 289 -4.35 9.23 -22.39
N LEU A 290 -5.09 9.15 -23.51
CA LEU A 290 -4.54 8.73 -24.80
C LEU A 290 -3.46 9.70 -25.34
N LYS A 291 -3.56 11.01 -25.07
CA LYS A 291 -2.49 11.98 -25.39
C LYS A 291 -1.28 11.74 -24.47
N GLN A 292 -1.50 11.60 -23.17
CA GLN A 292 -0.44 11.39 -22.18
C GLN A 292 0.35 10.09 -22.47
N LEU A 293 -0.33 8.97 -22.73
CA LEU A 293 0.29 7.70 -23.13
C LEU A 293 1.08 7.83 -24.45
N LYS A 294 0.61 8.64 -25.42
CA LYS A 294 1.38 8.93 -26.66
C LYS A 294 2.64 9.75 -26.37
N VAL A 295 2.61 10.67 -25.41
CA VAL A 295 3.80 11.42 -24.95
C VAL A 295 4.79 10.48 -24.26
N LEU A 296 4.33 9.62 -23.35
CA LEU A 296 5.18 8.59 -22.71
C LEU A 296 5.82 7.66 -23.75
N LYS A 297 5.05 7.21 -24.76
CA LYS A 297 5.58 6.37 -25.84
C LYS A 297 6.61 7.11 -26.70
N SER A 298 6.42 8.41 -26.92
CA SER A 298 7.37 9.28 -27.64
C SER A 298 8.62 9.62 -26.83
N ALA A 299 8.57 9.44 -25.51
CA ALA A 299 9.71 9.53 -24.60
C ALA A 299 10.44 8.19 -24.39
N ASN A 300 10.13 7.17 -25.21
CA ASN A 300 10.70 5.82 -25.16
C ASN A 300 10.52 5.07 -23.83
N VAL A 301 9.46 5.36 -23.08
CA VAL A 301 9.06 4.58 -21.89
C VAL A 301 8.63 3.16 -22.31
N ASP A 302 9.03 2.14 -21.56
CA ASP A 302 8.72 0.73 -21.85
C ASP A 302 7.24 0.40 -21.64
N GLY A 303 6.66 0.93 -20.57
CA GLY A 303 5.30 0.63 -20.15
C GLY A 303 4.75 1.54 -19.06
N ILE A 304 3.58 1.18 -18.55
CA ILE A 304 2.96 1.84 -17.40
C ILE A 304 2.72 0.83 -16.26
N MET A 305 2.59 1.35 -15.04
CA MET A 305 2.11 0.63 -13.87
C MET A 305 0.71 1.14 -13.49
N VAL A 306 -0.20 0.26 -13.10
CA VAL A 306 -1.55 0.63 -12.68
C VAL A 306 -2.10 -0.31 -11.59
N ASP A 307 -2.75 0.29 -10.60
CA ASP A 307 -3.50 -0.42 -9.56
C ASP A 307 -4.82 -0.97 -10.09
N CYS A 308 -5.01 -2.28 -9.99
CA CYS A 308 -6.30 -2.94 -10.13
C CYS A 308 -6.96 -2.98 -8.75
N TRP A 309 -7.75 -1.95 -8.44
CA TRP A 309 -8.41 -1.78 -7.15
C TRP A 309 -9.49 -2.83 -6.91
N TRP A 310 -9.31 -3.64 -5.86
CA TRP A 310 -10.29 -4.65 -5.45
C TRP A 310 -11.67 -4.05 -5.17
N GLY A 311 -11.70 -2.91 -4.46
CA GLY A 311 -12.91 -2.17 -4.11
C GLY A 311 -13.67 -1.49 -5.25
N ILE A 312 -13.10 -1.41 -6.45
CA ILE A 312 -13.79 -0.96 -7.67
C ILE A 312 -14.36 -2.15 -8.44
N VAL A 313 -13.60 -3.24 -8.50
CA VAL A 313 -13.89 -4.37 -9.41
C VAL A 313 -14.89 -5.35 -8.80
N GLU A 314 -14.77 -5.71 -7.52
CA GLU A 314 -15.71 -6.61 -6.80
C GLU A 314 -16.61 -5.79 -5.84
N ALA A 315 -16.93 -4.55 -6.20
CA ALA A 315 -17.38 -3.49 -5.29
C ALA A 315 -18.67 -3.80 -4.49
N HIS A 316 -19.63 -4.49 -5.11
CA HIS A 316 -20.99 -4.65 -4.58
C HIS A 316 -21.28 -6.06 -4.07
N THR A 317 -20.96 -7.08 -4.86
CA THR A 317 -21.31 -8.48 -4.58
C THR A 317 -20.06 -9.37 -4.68
N PRO A 318 -19.87 -10.32 -3.75
CA PRO A 318 -18.89 -11.40 -3.90
C PRO A 318 -18.99 -12.07 -5.28
N GLN A 319 -17.84 -12.25 -5.94
CA GLN A 319 -17.66 -12.90 -7.24
C GLN A 319 -18.33 -12.20 -8.45
N GLU A 320 -18.92 -11.00 -8.29
CA GLU A 320 -19.35 -10.16 -9.41
C GLU A 320 -18.25 -9.14 -9.77
N TYR A 321 -17.39 -9.51 -10.73
CA TYR A 321 -16.23 -8.70 -11.14
C TYR A 321 -16.57 -7.81 -12.35
N ASN A 322 -16.43 -6.48 -12.20
CA ASN A 322 -16.50 -5.53 -13.31
C ASN A 322 -15.09 -5.04 -13.69
N TRP A 323 -14.60 -5.47 -14.86
CA TRP A 323 -13.29 -5.09 -15.39
C TRP A 323 -13.32 -3.98 -16.45
N SER A 324 -14.51 -3.53 -16.89
CA SER A 324 -14.70 -2.79 -18.15
C SER A 324 -13.79 -1.56 -18.36
N GLY A 325 -13.54 -0.76 -17.32
CA GLY A 325 -12.61 0.37 -17.37
C GLY A 325 -11.15 -0.04 -17.58
N TYR A 326 -10.71 -1.13 -16.93
CA TYR A 326 -9.39 -1.72 -17.14
C TYR A 326 -9.28 -2.35 -18.53
N SER A 327 -10.33 -3.02 -19.03
CA SER A 327 -10.36 -3.58 -20.39
C SER A 327 -10.23 -2.48 -21.45
N ARG A 328 -10.86 -1.32 -21.25
CA ARG A 328 -10.67 -0.15 -22.12
C ARG A 328 -9.26 0.45 -22.02
N LEU A 329 -8.70 0.54 -20.82
CA LEU A 329 -7.32 1.02 -20.59
C LEU A 329 -6.29 0.11 -21.25
N PHE A 330 -6.38 -1.20 -21.04
CA PHE A 330 -5.43 -2.18 -21.55
C PHE A 330 -5.48 -2.27 -23.08
N GLN A 331 -6.66 -2.10 -23.69
CA GLN A 331 -6.78 -1.92 -25.13
C GLN A 331 -5.93 -0.73 -25.63
N MET A 332 -6.06 0.45 -25.01
CA MET A 332 -5.29 1.65 -25.39
C MET A 332 -3.77 1.46 -25.22
N VAL A 333 -3.35 0.75 -24.17
CA VAL A 333 -1.93 0.44 -23.92
C VAL A 333 -1.39 -0.58 -24.95
N ARG A 334 -2.20 -1.60 -25.32
CA ARG A 334 -1.88 -2.58 -26.39
C ARG A 334 -1.76 -1.90 -27.76
N GLU A 335 -2.69 -1.02 -28.11
CA GLU A 335 -2.66 -0.24 -29.37
C GLU A 335 -1.41 0.64 -29.49
N LEU A 336 -0.94 1.22 -28.38
CA LEU A 336 0.30 2.00 -28.32
C LEU A 336 1.58 1.16 -28.17
N LYS A 337 1.47 -0.17 -28.07
CA LYS A 337 2.58 -1.11 -27.88
C LYS A 337 3.48 -0.75 -26.68
N LEU A 338 2.84 -0.33 -25.60
CA LEU A 338 3.43 -0.19 -24.26
C LEU A 338 3.25 -1.51 -23.48
N LYS A 339 4.11 -1.78 -22.52
CA LYS A 339 3.92 -2.89 -21.56
C LYS A 339 3.07 -2.44 -20.36
N LEU A 340 2.47 -3.42 -19.69
CA LEU A 340 1.77 -3.25 -18.42
C LEU A 340 2.58 -3.88 -17.29
N GLN A 341 2.57 -3.21 -16.15
CA GLN A 341 2.70 -3.80 -14.82
C GLN A 341 1.39 -3.52 -14.07
N VAL A 342 0.86 -4.52 -13.39
CA VAL A 342 -0.49 -4.44 -12.79
C VAL A 342 -0.40 -4.83 -11.33
N VAL A 343 -0.96 -4.01 -10.45
CA VAL A 343 -0.96 -4.25 -9.00
C VAL A 343 -2.31 -4.83 -8.60
N MET A 344 -2.32 -6.00 -7.94
CA MET A 344 -3.53 -6.58 -7.35
C MET A 344 -3.81 -5.87 -6.02
N SER A 345 -4.52 -4.75 -6.08
CA SER A 345 -4.60 -3.79 -4.98
C SER A 345 -5.73 -4.14 -4.02
N PHE A 346 -5.45 -5.12 -3.15
CA PHE A 346 -6.32 -5.62 -2.08
C PHE A 346 -6.40 -4.71 -0.83
N HIS A 347 -6.25 -3.40 -1.03
CA HIS A 347 -6.18 -2.40 0.05
C HIS A 347 -6.95 -1.11 -0.29
N GLU A 348 -7.25 -0.31 0.73
CA GLU A 348 -7.81 1.04 0.59
C GLU A 348 -6.77 2.01 0.02
N CYS A 349 -7.12 2.73 -1.05
CA CYS A 349 -6.48 4.01 -1.37
C CYS A 349 -7.15 5.10 -0.54
N GLY A 350 -6.39 5.96 0.14
CA GLY A 350 -6.93 7.12 0.83
C GLY A 350 -6.42 7.29 2.27
N GLY A 351 -5.89 8.48 2.57
CA GLY A 351 -5.46 8.86 3.92
C GLY A 351 -4.01 8.50 4.27
N ASN A 352 -3.25 7.92 3.34
CA ASN A 352 -1.79 7.96 3.37
C ASN A 352 -1.27 9.29 2.77
N VAL A 353 0.03 9.56 2.90
CA VAL A 353 0.65 10.81 2.43
C VAL A 353 0.94 10.71 0.92
N GLY A 354 0.05 11.26 0.11
CA GLY A 354 0.16 11.29 -1.35
C GLY A 354 -1.18 11.06 -2.06
N ASP A 355 -2.10 10.37 -1.39
CA ASP A 355 -3.39 9.96 -1.94
C ASP A 355 -4.27 11.17 -2.29
N ASP A 356 -4.60 11.33 -3.58
CA ASP A 356 -5.52 12.35 -4.10
C ASP A 356 -6.97 11.84 -4.20
N VAL A 357 -7.15 10.52 -4.16
CA VAL A 357 -8.45 9.82 -4.21
C VAL A 357 -8.68 8.91 -3.00
N CYS A 358 -9.95 8.56 -2.77
CA CYS A 358 -10.37 7.60 -1.75
C CYS A 358 -11.12 6.44 -2.42
N ILE A 359 -10.56 5.24 -2.33
CA ILE A 359 -11.06 3.99 -2.92
C ILE A 359 -11.04 2.94 -1.79
N PRO A 360 -12.17 2.71 -1.09
CA PRO A 360 -12.24 1.76 0.02
C PRO A 360 -12.18 0.30 -0.46
N LEU A 361 -12.04 -0.64 0.47
CA LEU A 361 -12.37 -2.05 0.24
C LEU A 361 -13.84 -2.22 -0.20
N PRO A 362 -14.22 -3.35 -0.84
CA PRO A 362 -15.60 -3.57 -1.32
C PRO A 362 -16.68 -3.35 -0.25
N HIS A 363 -17.86 -2.90 -0.68
CA HIS A 363 -18.95 -2.57 0.23
C HIS A 363 -19.38 -3.77 1.08
N TRP A 364 -19.43 -4.97 0.47
CA TRP A 364 -19.76 -6.21 1.17
C TRP A 364 -18.72 -6.63 2.22
N VAL A 365 -17.47 -6.16 2.12
CA VAL A 365 -16.44 -6.35 3.15
C VAL A 365 -16.67 -5.38 4.32
N ALA A 366 -16.95 -4.11 4.00
CA ALA A 366 -17.31 -3.11 5.01
C ALA A 366 -18.62 -3.47 5.77
N GLU A 367 -19.58 -4.12 5.11
CA GLU A 367 -20.75 -4.71 5.76
C GLU A 367 -20.38 -5.73 6.85
N ILE A 368 -19.51 -6.68 6.52
CA ILE A 368 -19.05 -7.71 7.46
C ILE A 368 -18.23 -7.07 8.58
N GLY A 369 -17.40 -6.08 8.27
CA GLY A 369 -16.63 -5.32 9.26
C GLY A 369 -17.48 -4.59 10.31
N ARG A 370 -18.77 -4.29 10.02
CA ARG A 370 -19.70 -3.71 11.00
C ARG A 370 -20.26 -4.73 12.00
N SER A 371 -20.33 -6.01 11.65
CA SER A 371 -20.81 -7.08 12.54
C SER A 371 -19.68 -7.93 13.12
N ASN A 372 -18.52 -7.94 12.48
CA ASN A 372 -17.29 -8.63 12.88
C ASN A 372 -16.09 -7.70 12.64
N PRO A 373 -15.82 -6.73 13.53
CA PRO A 373 -14.72 -5.76 13.36
C PRO A 373 -13.33 -6.40 13.38
N ASP A 374 -13.23 -7.64 13.88
CA ASP A 374 -12.00 -8.42 13.93
C ASP A 374 -11.54 -9.01 12.59
N ILE A 375 -12.27 -8.77 11.48
CA ILE A 375 -11.71 -8.98 10.13
C ILE A 375 -10.59 -7.98 9.80
N PHE A 376 -10.41 -6.93 10.60
CA PHE A 376 -9.44 -5.86 10.39
C PHE A 376 -8.32 -5.87 11.43
N PHE A 377 -7.13 -5.40 11.02
CA PHE A 377 -6.00 -5.24 11.94
C PHE A 377 -6.36 -4.30 13.09
N THR A 378 -5.86 -4.63 14.28
CA THR A 378 -6.30 -4.02 15.54
C THR A 378 -5.12 -3.76 16.46
N ASP A 379 -5.04 -2.54 16.99
CA ASP A 379 -4.02 -2.12 17.96
C ASP A 379 -4.43 -2.41 19.43
N ARG A 380 -3.55 -2.07 20.38
CA ARG A 380 -3.73 -2.39 21.79
C ARG A 380 -4.94 -1.71 22.44
N GLU A 381 -5.34 -0.54 21.93
CA GLU A 381 -6.53 0.19 22.39
C GLU A 381 -7.83 -0.28 21.69
N GLY A 382 -7.73 -1.25 20.78
CA GLY A 382 -8.87 -1.81 20.05
C GLY A 382 -9.28 -0.99 18.82
N ARG A 383 -8.47 -0.01 18.39
CA ARG A 383 -8.71 0.74 17.15
C ARG A 383 -8.49 -0.19 15.97
N ARG A 384 -9.43 -0.18 15.02
CA ARG A 384 -9.45 -1.06 13.84
C ARG A 384 -8.96 -0.28 12.63
N ASN A 385 -7.98 -0.79 11.88
CA ASN A 385 -7.60 -0.22 10.59
C ASN A 385 -8.31 -0.98 9.43
N PRO A 386 -9.29 -0.36 8.74
CA PRO A 386 -10.03 -0.98 7.64
C PRO A 386 -9.27 -1.01 6.30
N GLU A 387 -8.03 -0.51 6.25
CA GLU A 387 -7.22 -0.39 5.02
C GLU A 387 -6.97 -1.74 4.32
N CYS A 388 -6.92 -2.84 5.08
CA CYS A 388 -6.78 -4.21 4.56
C CYS A 388 -7.31 -5.23 5.57
N LEU A 389 -7.53 -6.47 5.13
CA LEU A 389 -7.96 -7.57 6.00
C LEU A 389 -6.82 -8.03 6.92
N SER A 390 -7.15 -8.39 8.18
CA SER A 390 -6.19 -9.05 9.08
C SER A 390 -5.83 -10.43 8.56
N TRP A 391 -4.53 -10.74 8.53
CA TRP A 391 -4.00 -12.06 8.20
C TRP A 391 -4.47 -13.17 9.17
N GLY A 392 -5.10 -12.81 10.30
CA GLY A 392 -5.80 -13.74 11.17
C GLY A 392 -6.96 -14.49 10.48
N ILE A 393 -7.61 -13.89 9.48
CA ILE A 393 -8.74 -14.50 8.76
C ILE A 393 -8.35 -15.22 7.45
N ASP A 394 -7.05 -15.39 7.18
CA ASP A 394 -6.52 -16.14 6.03
C ASP A 394 -7.06 -17.58 5.93
N LYS A 395 -7.48 -18.18 7.05
CA LYS A 395 -7.95 -19.58 7.14
C LYS A 395 -9.35 -19.72 7.74
N GLU A 396 -10.05 -18.60 7.97
CA GLU A 396 -11.34 -18.55 8.68
C GLU A 396 -12.44 -18.14 7.68
N ARG A 397 -13.53 -18.92 7.56
CA ARG A 397 -14.57 -18.76 6.51
C ARG A 397 -15.58 -17.63 6.78
N VAL A 398 -15.07 -16.45 7.13
CA VAL A 398 -15.87 -15.31 7.62
C VAL A 398 -16.32 -14.35 6.51
N LEU A 399 -15.82 -14.49 5.28
CA LEU A 399 -16.14 -13.62 4.15
C LEU A 399 -17.28 -14.21 3.32
N ARG A 400 -18.50 -14.20 3.89
CA ARG A 400 -19.69 -14.90 3.39
C ARG A 400 -19.43 -16.36 2.98
N GLY A 401 -18.64 -17.08 3.78
CA GLY A 401 -18.25 -18.49 3.57
C GLY A 401 -16.88 -18.70 2.90
N ARG A 402 -16.27 -17.66 2.33
CA ARG A 402 -14.87 -17.68 1.85
C ARG A 402 -13.89 -17.29 2.97
N THR A 403 -12.64 -17.71 2.85
CA THR A 403 -11.47 -17.18 3.58
C THR A 403 -10.87 -15.98 2.83
N ALA A 404 -10.00 -15.19 3.47
CA ALA A 404 -9.34 -14.07 2.79
C ALA A 404 -8.49 -14.52 1.58
N VAL A 405 -7.77 -15.63 1.69
CA VAL A 405 -6.91 -16.12 0.60
C VAL A 405 -7.71 -16.68 -0.59
N GLU A 406 -8.91 -17.23 -0.35
CA GLU A 406 -9.83 -17.63 -1.43
C GLU A 406 -10.38 -16.41 -2.18
N VAL A 407 -10.74 -15.33 -1.47
CA VAL A 407 -11.20 -14.07 -2.08
C VAL A 407 -10.12 -13.49 -3.02
N TYR A 408 -8.87 -13.42 -2.54
CA TYR A 408 -7.75 -12.94 -3.35
C TYR A 408 -7.48 -13.85 -4.56
N PHE A 409 -7.58 -15.17 -4.40
CA PHE A 409 -7.39 -16.12 -5.50
C PHE A 409 -8.50 -16.08 -6.54
N ASP A 410 -9.77 -15.98 -6.13
CA ASP A 410 -10.91 -15.80 -7.04
C ASP A 410 -10.73 -14.52 -7.89
N TYR A 411 -10.32 -13.42 -7.24
CA TYR A 411 -10.02 -12.15 -7.90
C TYR A 411 -8.89 -12.26 -8.93
N MET A 412 -7.74 -12.84 -8.53
CA MET A 412 -6.60 -13.06 -9.43
C MET A 412 -6.96 -13.96 -10.62
N ARG A 413 -7.80 -14.98 -10.40
CA ARG A 413 -8.32 -15.84 -11.48
C ARG A 413 -9.28 -15.10 -12.41
N SER A 414 -10.12 -14.20 -11.89
CA SER A 414 -10.98 -13.37 -12.73
C SER A 414 -10.15 -12.42 -13.61
N PHE A 415 -9.15 -11.74 -13.02
CA PHE A 415 -8.21 -10.90 -13.76
C PHE A 415 -7.49 -11.69 -14.87
N ARG A 416 -7.00 -12.89 -14.54
CA ARG A 416 -6.35 -13.78 -15.53
C ARG A 416 -7.29 -14.15 -16.68
N ALA A 417 -8.55 -14.45 -16.40
CA ALA A 417 -9.51 -14.89 -17.41
C ALA A 417 -9.98 -13.75 -18.33
N GLU A 418 -10.23 -12.56 -17.78
CA GLU A 418 -10.59 -11.36 -18.56
C GLU A 418 -9.45 -10.94 -19.51
N PHE A 419 -8.21 -10.99 -19.03
CA PHE A 419 -7.05 -10.43 -19.74
C PHE A 419 -6.14 -11.45 -20.40
N ASP A 420 -6.60 -12.68 -20.65
CA ASP A 420 -5.75 -13.77 -21.19
C ASP A 420 -5.07 -13.39 -22.52
N GLU A 421 -5.74 -12.63 -23.41
CA GLU A 421 -5.09 -12.04 -24.60
C GLU A 421 -3.87 -11.16 -24.25
N CYS A 422 -3.97 -10.35 -23.20
CA CYS A 422 -2.88 -9.45 -22.78
C CYS A 422 -1.73 -10.19 -22.09
N PHE A 423 -1.98 -11.38 -21.54
CA PHE A 423 -0.92 -12.31 -21.11
C PHE A 423 -0.30 -13.03 -22.32
N ALA A 424 -1.10 -13.52 -23.27
CA ALA A 424 -0.63 -14.23 -24.47
C ALA A 424 0.19 -13.34 -25.43
N ASP A 425 -0.23 -12.08 -25.64
CA ASP A 425 0.54 -11.05 -26.34
C ASP A 425 1.78 -10.56 -25.53
N GLY A 426 1.91 -11.03 -24.27
CA GLY A 426 2.94 -10.59 -23.33
C GLY A 426 2.90 -9.10 -23.01
N ILE A 427 1.74 -8.43 -23.16
CA ILE A 427 1.56 -7.02 -22.82
C ILE A 427 1.68 -6.82 -21.32
N ILE A 428 0.99 -7.67 -20.53
CA ILE A 428 1.23 -7.79 -19.09
C ILE A 428 2.60 -8.43 -18.89
N SER A 429 3.53 -7.63 -18.40
CA SER A 429 4.94 -8.03 -18.21
C SER A 429 5.26 -8.47 -16.79
N MET A 430 4.44 -8.07 -15.82
CA MET A 430 4.59 -8.42 -14.39
C MET A 430 3.28 -8.14 -13.65
N VAL A 431 2.96 -8.98 -12.66
CA VAL A 431 1.88 -8.74 -11.69
C VAL A 431 2.50 -8.48 -10.32
N GLU A 432 2.25 -7.32 -9.74
CA GLU A 432 2.55 -7.05 -8.33
C GLU A 432 1.36 -7.50 -7.47
N VAL A 433 1.61 -8.21 -6.38
CA VAL A 433 0.55 -8.71 -5.49
C VAL A 433 0.57 -7.92 -4.19
N GLY A 434 -0.53 -7.21 -3.90
CA GLY A 434 -0.68 -6.48 -2.64
C GLY A 434 -0.88 -7.44 -1.47
N LEU A 435 -0.08 -7.30 -0.41
CA LEU A 435 -0.10 -8.23 0.75
C LEU A 435 -0.45 -7.53 2.08
N GLY A 436 -0.98 -6.31 2.03
CA GLY A 436 -1.28 -5.51 3.21
C GLY A 436 -1.50 -4.02 2.90
N PRO A 437 -1.31 -3.13 3.89
CA PRO A 437 -1.54 -1.69 3.77
C PRO A 437 -0.56 -1.05 2.77
N CYS A 438 -1.02 -0.08 1.98
CA CYS A 438 -0.30 0.45 0.80
C CYS A 438 0.20 -0.63 -0.19
N GLY A 439 -0.43 -1.82 -0.21
CA GLY A 439 0.01 -3.02 -0.94
C GLY A 439 1.20 -3.75 -0.32
N GLU A 440 1.80 -3.22 0.75
CA GLU A 440 3.07 -3.69 1.30
C GLU A 440 2.89 -4.89 2.22
N LEU A 441 3.82 -5.86 2.15
CA LEU A 441 3.91 -6.96 3.11
C LEU A 441 4.42 -6.45 4.48
N ARG A 442 3.54 -5.80 5.23
CA ARG A 442 3.76 -5.34 6.61
C ARG A 442 2.44 -5.24 7.38
N TYR A 443 2.57 -5.07 8.69
CA TYR A 443 1.45 -4.61 9.51
C TYR A 443 1.19 -3.10 9.34
N PRO A 444 -0.03 -2.61 9.59
CA PRO A 444 -0.35 -1.18 9.63
C PRO A 444 0.14 -0.49 10.92
N SER A 445 1.39 -0.71 11.31
CA SER A 445 1.94 -0.27 12.61
C SER A 445 2.19 1.23 12.75
N CYS A 446 2.18 1.99 11.65
CA CYS A 446 2.41 3.43 11.61
C CYS A 446 1.28 4.22 10.90
N PRO A 447 0.00 4.06 11.28
CA PRO A 447 -1.12 4.64 10.55
C PRO A 447 -1.35 6.09 10.96
N VAL A 448 -1.16 7.02 10.00
CA VAL A 448 -1.41 8.46 10.20
C VAL A 448 -2.86 8.73 10.65
N LYS A 449 -3.82 7.89 10.20
CA LYS A 449 -5.23 7.89 10.62
C LYS A 449 -5.42 7.75 12.14
N HIS A 450 -4.52 7.08 12.87
CA HIS A 450 -4.58 6.95 14.34
C HIS A 450 -3.62 7.91 15.07
N GLY A 451 -3.07 8.92 14.39
CA GLY A 451 -2.23 9.95 15.00
C GLY A 451 -0.75 9.58 15.13
N TRP A 452 -0.28 8.51 14.49
CA TRP A 452 1.15 8.23 14.35
C TRP A 452 1.86 9.36 13.60
N ARG A 453 3.07 9.71 14.05
CA ARG A 453 3.96 10.71 13.42
C ARG A 453 5.39 10.20 13.44
N TYR A 454 6.11 10.39 12.34
CA TYR A 454 7.55 10.15 12.29
C TYR A 454 8.29 11.03 13.33
N PRO A 455 9.26 10.51 14.10
CA PRO A 455 9.88 9.17 14.02
C PRO A 455 9.37 8.14 15.06
N GLY A 456 8.11 8.23 15.50
CA GLY A 456 7.54 7.32 16.50
C GLY A 456 7.60 5.85 16.12
N ILE A 457 7.78 4.96 17.11
CA ILE A 457 8.02 3.52 16.90
C ILE A 457 6.85 2.73 16.29
N GLY A 458 5.63 3.25 16.34
CA GLY A 458 4.43 2.53 15.92
C GLY A 458 3.87 1.58 16.99
N GLU A 459 2.87 0.76 16.63
CA GLU A 459 2.27 -0.23 17.54
C GLU A 459 2.08 -1.61 16.88
N PHE A 460 2.11 -2.67 17.71
CA PHE A 460 1.76 -4.02 17.29
C PHE A 460 0.28 -4.12 16.92
N GLN A 461 0.01 -4.60 15.70
CA GLN A 461 -1.34 -4.71 15.12
C GLN A 461 -1.83 -6.17 15.18
N CYS A 462 -1.93 -6.73 16.39
CA CYS A 462 -2.21 -8.15 16.62
C CYS A 462 -3.39 -8.44 17.55
N TYR A 463 -4.21 -7.44 17.88
CA TYR A 463 -5.20 -7.51 18.95
C TYR A 463 -6.61 -7.87 18.46
N ASP A 464 -6.77 -8.32 17.20
CA ASP A 464 -8.02 -8.91 16.72
C ASP A 464 -8.19 -10.34 17.26
N GLN A 465 -9.44 -10.81 17.36
CA GLN A 465 -9.75 -12.10 17.98
C GLN A 465 -9.06 -13.29 17.29
N TYR A 466 -8.74 -13.21 15.99
CA TYR A 466 -8.16 -14.31 15.22
C TYR A 466 -6.63 -14.39 15.42
N LEU A 467 -5.95 -13.24 15.42
CA LEU A 467 -4.54 -13.15 15.79
C LEU A 467 -4.32 -13.48 17.28
N LEU A 468 -5.18 -13.03 18.19
CA LEU A 468 -5.11 -13.42 19.60
C LEU A 468 -5.35 -14.93 19.80
N LYS A 469 -6.29 -15.54 19.07
CA LYS A 469 -6.52 -17.00 19.03
C LYS A 469 -5.30 -17.76 18.51
N SER A 470 -4.65 -17.23 17.47
CA SER A 470 -3.39 -17.77 16.91
C SER A 470 -2.24 -17.71 17.94
N LEU A 471 -2.02 -16.54 18.54
CA LEU A 471 -1.00 -16.32 19.58
C LEU A 471 -1.21 -17.26 20.77
N LYS A 472 -2.45 -17.37 21.26
CA LYS A 472 -2.81 -18.28 22.36
C LYS A 472 -2.45 -19.73 22.03
N LYS A 473 -2.85 -20.23 20.86
CA LYS A 473 -2.50 -21.59 20.41
C LYS A 473 -0.98 -21.80 20.33
N THR A 474 -0.22 -20.79 19.87
CA THR A 474 1.24 -20.86 19.80
C THR A 474 1.92 -20.82 21.17
N ALA A 475 1.35 -20.09 22.14
CA ALA A 475 1.82 -20.03 23.52
C ALA A 475 1.56 -21.34 24.27
N GLU A 476 0.36 -21.91 24.11
CA GLU A 476 -0.04 -23.21 24.65
C GLU A 476 0.83 -24.35 24.08
N ALA A 477 1.06 -24.37 22.76
CA ALA A 477 1.90 -25.38 22.10
C ALA A 477 3.39 -25.33 22.50
N ARG A 478 3.87 -24.22 23.09
CA ARG A 478 5.21 -24.08 23.68
C ARG A 478 5.25 -24.30 25.20
N GLY A 479 4.13 -24.70 25.82
CA GLY A 479 4.05 -24.93 27.28
C GLY A 479 4.02 -23.65 28.12
N HIS A 480 3.87 -22.47 27.50
CA HIS A 480 3.87 -21.17 28.15
C HIS A 480 2.54 -20.42 27.92
N PRO A 481 1.39 -20.93 28.40
CA PRO A 481 0.08 -20.30 28.14
C PRO A 481 -0.03 -18.86 28.67
N PHE A 482 0.80 -18.47 29.65
CA PHE A 482 0.89 -17.10 30.16
C PHE A 482 1.60 -16.11 29.21
N TRP A 483 2.14 -16.57 28.07
CA TRP A 483 2.62 -15.74 26.95
C TRP A 483 1.53 -15.46 25.89
N ALA A 484 0.28 -15.87 26.12
CA ALA A 484 -0.85 -15.67 25.19
C ALA A 484 -1.39 -14.22 25.13
N ARG A 485 -0.51 -13.21 25.09
CA ARG A 485 -0.86 -11.79 24.97
C ARG A 485 0.21 -11.01 24.19
N GLY A 486 -0.15 -9.85 23.66
CA GLY A 486 0.83 -8.86 23.19
C GLY A 486 1.54 -8.14 24.35
N PRO A 487 2.73 -7.55 24.14
CA PRO A 487 3.48 -6.84 25.19
C PRO A 487 2.70 -5.68 25.82
N ASP A 488 2.83 -5.55 27.14
CA ASP A 488 2.14 -4.53 27.95
C ASP A 488 3.01 -3.28 28.19
N ASN A 489 4.29 -3.33 27.86
CA ASN A 489 5.32 -2.29 28.08
C ASN A 489 5.95 -1.74 26.77
N ALA A 490 5.33 -1.99 25.62
CA ALA A 490 5.81 -1.58 24.29
C ALA A 490 5.59 -0.09 23.92
N GLY A 491 5.10 0.74 24.85
CA GLY A 491 4.74 2.14 24.57
C GLY A 491 3.49 2.28 23.70
N PHE A 492 3.46 3.36 22.92
CA PHE A 492 2.37 3.75 22.01
C PHE A 492 2.96 4.28 20.69
N TYR A 493 2.13 4.55 19.68
CA TYR A 493 2.53 4.95 18.32
C TYR A 493 3.68 5.98 18.24
N ASN A 494 3.68 6.97 19.14
CA ASN A 494 4.60 8.11 19.11
C ASN A 494 5.73 8.04 20.17
N SER A 495 5.86 6.94 20.92
CA SER A 495 6.99 6.73 21.83
C SER A 495 8.32 6.59 21.09
N GLN A 496 9.43 6.86 21.79
CA GLN A 496 10.79 6.51 21.36
C GLN A 496 11.20 5.15 21.96
N PRO A 497 12.11 4.37 21.34
CA PRO A 497 12.42 3.01 21.81
C PRO A 497 12.87 2.96 23.28
N HIS A 498 13.74 3.90 23.67
CA HIS A 498 14.33 3.99 25.00
C HIS A 498 13.35 4.44 26.11
N GLU A 499 12.16 4.93 25.75
CA GLU A 499 11.09 5.28 26.69
C GLU A 499 10.24 4.06 27.09
N THR A 500 10.41 2.93 26.39
CA THR A 500 9.58 1.73 26.54
C THR A 500 10.33 0.61 27.27
N GLY A 501 9.62 -0.20 28.05
CA GLY A 501 10.22 -1.39 28.67
C GLY A 501 10.49 -2.52 27.67
N PHE A 502 9.80 -2.52 26.52
CA PHE A 502 9.99 -3.54 25.50
C PHE A 502 11.18 -3.28 24.57
N PHE A 503 11.39 -2.04 24.11
CA PHE A 503 12.36 -1.69 23.05
C PHE A 503 13.59 -0.90 23.52
N CYS A 504 13.76 -0.66 24.83
CA CYS A 504 14.99 -0.05 25.35
C CYS A 504 16.19 -1.01 25.27
N ASP A 505 17.41 -0.49 25.46
CA ASP A 505 18.62 -1.31 25.48
C ASP A 505 18.57 -2.34 26.63
N GLY A 506 18.55 -3.63 26.29
CA GLY A 506 18.34 -4.72 27.25
C GLY A 506 16.88 -4.95 27.68
N GLY A 507 15.91 -4.32 27.02
CA GLY A 507 14.48 -4.49 27.25
C GLY A 507 13.91 -5.85 26.81
N ASP A 508 12.61 -6.06 27.07
CA ASP A 508 11.97 -7.37 26.96
C ASP A 508 12.03 -8.02 25.56
N TYR A 509 12.25 -7.25 24.48
CA TYR A 509 12.38 -7.75 23.11
C TYR A 509 13.43 -8.88 22.97
N ASP A 510 14.53 -8.79 23.72
CA ASP A 510 15.65 -9.74 23.67
C ASP A 510 15.49 -10.88 24.70
N GLY A 511 14.53 -10.77 25.61
CA GLY A 511 14.15 -11.79 26.59
C GLY A 511 13.33 -12.94 25.99
N TYR A 512 13.17 -14.03 26.74
CA TYR A 512 12.45 -15.24 26.28
C TYR A 512 11.05 -14.95 25.73
N TYR A 513 10.28 -14.09 26.41
CA TYR A 513 8.94 -13.69 25.99
C TYR A 513 8.95 -12.80 24.73
N GLY A 514 9.81 -11.78 24.67
CA GLY A 514 9.92 -10.90 23.50
C GLY A 514 10.36 -11.66 22.26
N ARG A 515 11.38 -12.52 22.37
CA ARG A 515 11.80 -13.42 21.28
C ARG A 515 10.68 -14.36 20.84
N PHE A 516 9.91 -14.93 21.78
CA PHE A 516 8.73 -15.75 21.45
C PHE A 516 7.68 -14.95 20.68
N PHE A 517 7.30 -13.78 21.18
CA PHE A 517 6.24 -12.95 20.62
C PHE A 517 6.62 -12.41 19.24
N LEU A 518 7.83 -11.87 19.09
CA LEU A 518 8.35 -11.39 17.81
C LEU A 518 8.50 -12.54 16.80
N ASN A 519 8.96 -13.72 17.23
CA ASN A 519 9.03 -14.91 16.39
C ASN A 519 7.64 -15.33 15.87
N TRP A 520 6.59 -15.27 16.70
CA TRP A 520 5.21 -15.50 16.26
C TRP A 520 4.72 -14.39 15.32
N TYR A 521 4.90 -13.12 15.67
CA TYR A 521 4.39 -11.97 14.92
C TYR A 521 5.00 -11.91 13.51
N THR A 522 6.31 -12.05 13.38
CA THR A 522 6.98 -12.15 12.06
C THR A 522 6.63 -13.44 11.32
N ARG A 523 6.33 -14.54 12.03
CA ARG A 523 5.89 -15.79 11.40
C ARG A 523 4.53 -15.65 10.71
N ILE A 524 3.56 -14.96 11.33
CA ILE A 524 2.26 -14.68 10.69
C ILE A 524 2.42 -13.89 9.38
N LEU A 525 3.30 -12.89 9.37
CA LEU A 525 3.65 -12.10 8.17
C LEU A 525 4.22 -12.98 7.05
N VAL A 526 5.25 -13.78 7.36
CA VAL A 526 5.91 -14.67 6.38
C VAL A 526 4.93 -15.70 5.83
N ASP A 527 4.16 -16.35 6.71
CA ASP A 527 3.23 -17.39 6.30
C ASP A 527 2.02 -16.82 5.52
N HIS A 528 1.66 -15.54 5.69
CA HIS A 528 0.65 -14.85 4.86
C HIS A 528 1.16 -14.67 3.43
N GLY A 529 2.36 -14.11 3.27
CA GLY A 529 2.97 -13.94 1.96
C GLY A 529 3.10 -15.27 1.21
N ASP A 530 3.63 -16.31 1.88
CA ASP A 530 3.74 -17.67 1.34
C ASP A 530 2.40 -18.21 0.78
N ARG A 531 1.30 -18.06 1.54
CA ARG A 531 -0.06 -18.47 1.10
C ARG A 531 -0.54 -17.73 -0.14
N VAL A 532 -0.54 -16.41 -0.10
CA VAL A 532 -1.13 -15.59 -1.18
C VAL A 532 -0.28 -15.70 -2.45
N LEU A 533 1.05 -15.77 -2.32
CA LEU A 533 1.97 -15.87 -3.46
C LEU A 533 1.97 -17.27 -4.09
N SER A 534 1.78 -18.33 -3.31
CA SER A 534 1.54 -19.67 -3.84
C SER A 534 0.28 -19.70 -4.71
N LEU A 535 -0.79 -19.03 -4.28
CA LEU A 535 -2.04 -18.91 -5.04
C LEU A 535 -1.88 -17.98 -6.27
N ALA A 536 -1.13 -16.89 -6.15
CA ALA A 536 -0.82 -16.01 -7.27
C ALA A 536 0.00 -16.74 -8.35
N LYS A 537 0.96 -17.57 -7.97
CA LYS A 537 1.77 -18.39 -8.89
C LYS A 537 0.96 -19.44 -9.66
N LEU A 538 -0.16 -19.89 -9.08
CA LEU A 538 -1.14 -20.76 -9.75
C LEU A 538 -2.10 -19.99 -10.67
N ALA A 539 -2.45 -18.73 -10.34
CA ALA A 539 -3.29 -17.89 -11.21
C ALA A 539 -2.53 -17.34 -12.42
N PHE A 540 -1.27 -16.94 -12.22
CA PHE A 540 -0.43 -16.25 -13.20
C PHE A 540 0.76 -17.09 -13.66
N GLU A 541 0.56 -18.41 -13.80
CA GLU A 541 1.58 -19.33 -14.32
C GLU A 541 2.22 -18.78 -15.61
N GLY A 542 3.55 -18.77 -15.67
CA GLY A 542 4.32 -18.20 -16.79
C GLY A 542 4.44 -16.66 -16.79
N THR A 543 3.93 -15.95 -15.79
CA THR A 543 4.11 -14.48 -15.64
C THR A 543 5.06 -14.17 -14.47
N GLN A 544 5.81 -13.07 -14.56
CA GLN A 544 6.61 -12.57 -13.45
C GLN A 544 5.72 -12.03 -12.33
N ILE A 545 6.03 -12.38 -11.07
CA ILE A 545 5.34 -11.88 -9.88
C ILE A 545 6.29 -10.97 -9.06
N ALA A 546 5.77 -9.86 -8.56
CA ALA A 546 6.47 -8.91 -7.71
C ALA A 546 5.74 -8.70 -6.38
N VAL A 547 6.50 -8.31 -5.34
CA VAL A 547 5.99 -7.99 -4.02
C VAL A 547 6.66 -6.75 -3.47
N LYS A 548 5.85 -5.80 -3.01
CA LYS A 548 6.30 -4.61 -2.31
C LYS A 548 6.58 -4.93 -0.85
N VAL A 549 7.85 -4.84 -0.43
CA VAL A 549 8.28 -5.18 0.93
C VAL A 549 8.68 -3.90 1.66
N PHE A 550 8.10 -3.66 2.84
CA PHE A 550 8.52 -2.54 3.68
C PHE A 550 9.78 -2.91 4.46
N ILE A 551 10.92 -2.33 4.08
CA ILE A 551 12.14 -2.36 4.90
C ILE A 551 12.21 -1.03 5.65
N GLY A 552 12.21 -1.10 6.98
CA GLY A 552 12.13 0.08 7.85
C GLY A 552 13.31 1.03 7.64
N GLY A 553 13.02 2.28 7.25
CA GLY A 553 14.02 3.33 7.04
C GLY A 553 14.13 3.79 5.58
N THR A 554 13.29 4.76 5.21
CA THR A 554 13.50 5.73 4.11
C THR A 554 13.89 5.23 2.70
N ARG A 555 13.66 3.95 2.36
CA ARG A 555 13.49 3.46 0.98
C ARG A 555 12.48 2.31 0.91
N GLN A 556 11.69 2.26 -0.16
CA GLN A 556 10.91 1.09 -0.57
C GLN A 556 11.73 0.28 -1.61
N PRO A 557 12.16 -0.94 -1.30
CA PRO A 557 12.59 -1.91 -2.30
C PRO A 557 11.44 -2.87 -2.66
N VAL A 558 11.13 -2.97 -3.96
CA VAL A 558 10.30 -4.08 -4.46
C VAL A 558 11.17 -5.33 -4.50
N MET A 559 10.68 -6.45 -3.96
CA MET A 559 11.29 -7.76 -4.13
C MET A 559 10.62 -8.50 -5.30
N LEU A 560 11.45 -9.01 -6.21
CA LEU A 560 11.04 -9.95 -7.24
C LEU A 560 11.13 -11.36 -6.66
N LEU A 561 10.12 -12.20 -6.94
CA LEU A 561 10.07 -13.59 -6.48
C LEU A 561 9.87 -14.50 -7.70
N ASN A 562 10.74 -15.51 -7.82
CA ASN A 562 10.86 -16.39 -8.99
C ASN A 562 10.04 -17.69 -8.85
#